data_AF-A0ABC9DTS9-F1
#
_entry.id   AF-A0ABC9DTS9-F1
#
_cell.length_a   1.000
_cell.length_b   1.000
_cell.length_c   1.000
_cell.angle_alpha   90.00
_cell.angle_beta   90.00
_cell.angle_gamma   90.00
#
_symmetry.space_group_name_H-M   'P 1'
#
loop_
_entity.id
_entity.type
_entity.pdbx_description
1 polymer ?
#
loop_
_entity_poly.entity_id
_entity_poly.type
_entity_poly.pdbx_seq_one_letter_code
_entity_poly.pdbx_strand_id
1 'polypeptide(L)'
;MRAVGVVEASCEAIFGLVMGMDVTRYEWDCSFQYGSLVEEVDGHTAILYHRLQLNWCSMLVWPRDLCYVRYWRRNDDGSYVVLFRSTEHQNCGSQPGFVRAFIESGGFKIFPLKSLNGRPRSQVQHLMQIDLRGWGMNYLPSFQYHSLLQMLNCVAGLREYFSQTDEVHTVPRIPVMHAMVNAISMKKDQKLQEPDTKTKQTDSKILDMVDEESEDDDDYQVPEADLEEEPTKSDSDAKSSDPIDLSWFSGIIRQDANEKSRNCWAVPDNKIFKVRSKNFPHDKSKVPAGKYLMELVAVDWFKDTKRMDHVARRKGCAAQVAAEKGMFTFLVNIQIPGSSHYSLVLYFVSSSLKKGSLLQRFADGDDDFRNSRLKLIPSVPKGSWIVRQSVGSTPCLLGKAVDCSYLRGPEYLEVDVDIGSSAVANGVLGLVFGVVTTLVVDMAFLIQANTYDELPEQLLGAARLSHIEPSAAVNPELDNIS
;
A
#
# COMPACT_ATOMS: atom_id res chain seq x y z
N MET A 1 -15.85 9.79 11.00
CA MET A 1 -16.85 8.82 11.53
C MET A 1 -16.87 7.58 10.62
N ARG A 2 -17.41 6.46 11.11
CA ARG A 2 -17.52 5.20 10.35
C ARG A 2 -18.93 4.64 10.47
N ALA A 3 -19.51 4.20 9.36
CA ALA A 3 -20.71 3.37 9.32
C ALA A 3 -20.34 1.95 8.85
N VAL A 4 -21.02 0.95 9.40
CA VAL A 4 -20.83 -0.46 9.07
C VAL A 4 -22.20 -1.09 8.85
N GLY A 5 -22.34 -1.88 7.79
CA GLY A 5 -23.57 -2.59 7.48
C GLY A 5 -23.29 -3.86 6.70
N VAL A 6 -24.20 -4.82 6.80
CA VAL A 6 -24.18 -6.01 5.94
C VAL A 6 -25.16 -5.78 4.79
N VAL A 7 -24.70 -6.08 3.59
CA VAL A 7 -25.46 -5.98 2.34
C VAL A 7 -25.55 -7.38 1.73
N GLU A 8 -26.76 -7.78 1.35
CA GLU A 8 -27.06 -9.09 0.74
C GLU A 8 -26.69 -9.09 -0.75
N ALA A 9 -25.41 -8.85 -1.04
CA ALA A 9 -24.83 -8.83 -2.38
C ALA A 9 -23.35 -9.24 -2.36
N SER A 10 -22.79 -9.60 -3.52
CA SER A 10 -21.36 -9.87 -3.67
C SER A 10 -20.52 -8.59 -3.55
N CYS A 11 -19.24 -8.76 -3.21
CA CYS A 11 -18.30 -7.65 -3.11
C CYS A 11 -18.16 -6.92 -4.45
N GLU A 12 -18.12 -7.66 -5.56
CA GLU A 12 -18.04 -7.16 -6.93
C GLU A 12 -19.22 -6.25 -7.29
N ALA A 13 -20.45 -6.66 -6.94
CA ALA A 13 -21.65 -5.91 -7.27
C ALA A 13 -21.70 -4.58 -6.50
N ILE A 14 -21.40 -4.62 -5.20
CA ILE A 14 -21.34 -3.42 -4.35
C ILE A 14 -20.22 -2.50 -4.83
N PHE A 15 -19.05 -3.05 -5.14
CA PHE A 15 -17.92 -2.30 -5.68
C PHE A 15 -18.32 -1.59 -6.99
N GLY A 16 -18.92 -2.29 -7.94
CA GLY A 16 -19.40 -1.70 -9.19
C GLY A 16 -20.34 -0.52 -8.97
N LEU A 17 -21.30 -0.66 -8.06
CA LEU A 17 -22.25 0.41 -7.71
C LEU A 17 -21.55 1.61 -7.04
N VAL A 18 -20.63 1.37 -6.10
CA VAL A 18 -19.86 2.43 -5.41
C VAL A 18 -18.94 3.19 -6.37
N MET A 19 -18.42 2.52 -7.40
CA MET A 19 -17.55 3.11 -8.41
C MET A 19 -18.32 3.96 -9.43
N GLY A 20 -19.63 3.73 -9.56
CA GLY A 20 -20.53 4.59 -10.33
C GLY A 20 -20.56 6.03 -9.81
N MET A 21 -20.53 6.98 -10.74
CA MET A 21 -20.67 8.43 -10.50
C MET A 21 -21.72 9.05 -11.42
N ASP A 22 -22.49 8.22 -12.13
CA ASP A 22 -23.58 8.68 -12.97
C ASP A 22 -24.82 9.04 -12.13
N VAL A 23 -25.89 9.43 -12.82
CA VAL A 23 -27.14 9.86 -12.19
C VAL A 23 -27.78 8.77 -11.33
N THR A 24 -27.57 7.47 -11.57
CA THR A 24 -28.19 6.40 -10.77
C THR A 24 -27.70 6.37 -9.32
N ARG A 25 -26.58 7.02 -9.01
CA ARG A 25 -26.04 7.07 -7.66
C ARG A 25 -26.97 7.72 -6.64
N TYR A 26 -27.83 8.67 -7.03
CA TYR A 26 -28.78 9.28 -6.09
C TYR A 26 -29.79 8.27 -5.54
N GLU A 27 -29.98 7.11 -6.19
CA GLU A 27 -30.95 6.09 -5.78
C GLU A 27 -30.58 5.46 -4.42
N TRP A 28 -29.30 5.46 -4.05
CA TRP A 28 -28.80 4.88 -2.80
C TRP A 28 -27.93 5.83 -1.97
N ASP A 29 -27.32 6.86 -2.57
CA ASP A 29 -26.49 7.85 -1.89
C ASP A 29 -27.26 9.18 -1.75
N CYS A 30 -27.92 9.37 -0.60
CA CYS A 30 -28.71 10.58 -0.34
C CYS A 30 -27.88 11.87 -0.14
N SER A 31 -26.55 11.75 -0.17
CA SER A 31 -25.62 12.89 -0.15
C SER A 31 -25.11 13.27 -1.54
N PHE A 32 -25.40 12.46 -2.55
CA PHE A 32 -24.94 12.67 -3.92
C PHE A 32 -25.90 13.60 -4.69
N GLN A 33 -25.36 14.67 -5.27
CA GLN A 33 -26.11 15.53 -6.20
C GLN A 33 -25.65 15.32 -7.65
N TYR A 34 -24.34 15.31 -7.87
CA TYR A 34 -23.74 15.20 -9.20
C TYR A 34 -22.30 14.72 -9.08
N GLY A 35 -21.84 13.94 -10.05
CA GLY A 35 -20.50 13.41 -10.12
C GLY A 35 -19.98 13.40 -11.55
N SER A 36 -18.67 13.60 -11.72
CA SER A 36 -18.01 13.40 -13.00
C SER A 36 -16.55 12.98 -12.82
N LEU A 37 -16.07 12.19 -13.77
CA LEU A 37 -14.65 11.93 -13.93
C LEU A 37 -13.96 13.20 -14.43
N VAL A 38 -12.93 13.65 -13.73
CA VAL A 38 -12.05 14.74 -14.17
C VAL A 38 -10.90 14.16 -14.98
N GLU A 39 -10.25 13.13 -14.45
CA GLU A 39 -9.11 12.48 -15.07
C GLU A 39 -9.02 11.03 -14.60
N GLU A 40 -8.83 10.10 -15.53
CA GLU A 40 -8.40 8.74 -15.22
C GLU A 40 -6.88 8.74 -15.22
N VAL A 41 -6.28 8.66 -14.04
CA VAL A 41 -4.82 8.65 -13.90
C VAL A 41 -4.28 7.30 -14.34
N ASP A 42 -4.96 6.24 -13.90
CA ASP A 42 -4.71 4.86 -14.28
C ASP A 42 -5.97 4.01 -14.03
N GLY A 43 -5.92 2.69 -14.25
CA GLY A 43 -7.08 1.80 -14.04
C GLY A 43 -7.55 1.64 -12.59
N HIS A 44 -6.76 2.10 -11.62
CA HIS A 44 -7.01 2.04 -10.18
C HIS A 44 -7.25 3.42 -9.54
N THR A 45 -6.79 4.48 -10.19
CA THR A 45 -6.73 5.83 -9.66
C THR A 45 -7.44 6.81 -10.60
N ALA A 46 -8.41 7.55 -10.07
CA ALA A 46 -9.13 8.57 -10.81
C ALA A 46 -9.31 9.83 -9.99
N ILE A 47 -9.29 10.99 -10.64
CA ILE A 47 -9.66 12.27 -10.04
C ILE A 47 -11.14 12.53 -10.36
N LEU A 48 -11.92 12.80 -9.33
CA LEU A 48 -13.36 12.99 -9.43
C LEU A 48 -13.78 14.38 -8.97
N TYR A 49 -14.79 14.91 -9.65
CA TYR A 49 -15.57 16.05 -9.20
C TYR A 49 -16.90 15.55 -8.65
N HIS A 50 -17.31 16.04 -7.47
CA HIS A 50 -18.54 15.60 -6.81
C HIS A 50 -19.20 16.78 -6.11
N ARG A 51 -20.50 16.98 -6.35
CA ARG A 51 -21.35 17.94 -5.64
C ARG A 51 -22.18 17.23 -4.58
N LEU A 52 -22.14 17.76 -3.37
CA LEU A 52 -22.84 17.21 -2.22
C LEU A 52 -24.22 17.86 -2.04
N GLN A 53 -25.21 17.03 -1.77
CA GLN A 53 -26.52 17.45 -1.30
C GLN A 53 -26.56 17.40 0.23
N LEU A 54 -26.46 18.56 0.88
CA LEU A 54 -26.57 18.71 2.33
C LEU A 54 -27.93 19.32 2.66
N ASN A 55 -28.84 18.53 3.23
CA ASN A 55 -30.25 18.93 3.36
C ASN A 55 -30.54 19.81 4.60
N TRP A 56 -29.57 20.01 5.49
CA TRP A 56 -29.78 20.82 6.68
C TRP A 56 -29.46 22.30 6.41
N CYS A 57 -30.48 23.15 6.57
CA CYS A 57 -30.32 24.61 6.52
C CYS A 57 -29.81 25.14 5.18
N SER A 58 -30.33 24.62 4.06
CA SER A 58 -29.96 25.00 2.68
C SER A 58 -30.04 26.50 2.37
N MET A 59 -30.80 27.27 3.16
CA MET A 59 -30.90 28.73 3.04
C MET A 59 -29.73 29.50 3.65
N LEU A 60 -28.99 28.90 4.60
CA LEU A 60 -27.92 29.56 5.36
C LEU A 60 -26.53 28.99 5.06
N VAL A 61 -26.45 27.91 4.28
CA VAL A 61 -25.19 27.26 3.99
C VAL A 61 -25.06 26.98 2.49
N TRP A 62 -23.99 27.51 1.91
CA TRP A 62 -23.66 27.33 0.50
C TRP A 62 -23.46 25.84 0.14
N PRO A 63 -23.83 25.39 -1.07
CA PRO A 63 -23.64 24.00 -1.48
C PRO A 63 -22.15 23.64 -1.55
N ARG A 64 -21.85 22.35 -1.41
CA ARG A 64 -20.46 21.84 -1.37
C ARG A 64 -20.12 21.13 -2.65
N ASP A 65 -18.92 21.39 -3.12
CA ASP A 65 -18.28 20.56 -4.10
C ASP A 65 -16.97 19.99 -3.57
N LEU A 66 -16.48 18.96 -4.24
CA LEU A 66 -15.31 18.19 -3.91
C LEU A 66 -14.50 17.95 -5.19
N CYS A 67 -13.18 18.02 -5.06
CA CYS A 67 -12.23 17.43 -5.98
C CYS A 67 -11.36 16.48 -5.17
N TYR A 68 -11.38 15.20 -5.53
CA TYR A 68 -10.64 14.19 -4.78
C TYR A 68 -10.11 13.10 -5.70
N VAL A 69 -8.97 12.54 -5.31
CA VAL A 69 -8.46 11.30 -5.87
C VAL A 69 -9.23 10.14 -5.25
N ARG A 70 -9.69 9.23 -6.11
CA ARG A 70 -10.23 7.92 -5.77
C ARG A 70 -9.24 6.86 -6.20
N TYR A 71 -8.67 6.16 -5.24
CA TYR A 71 -7.84 4.96 -5.47
C TYR A 71 -8.61 3.71 -5.04
N TRP A 72 -8.48 2.62 -5.77
CA TRP A 72 -9.06 1.34 -5.35
C TRP A 72 -8.14 0.15 -5.58
N ARG A 73 -8.26 -0.86 -4.73
CA ARG A 73 -7.62 -2.16 -4.92
C ARG A 73 -8.56 -3.30 -4.52
N ARG A 74 -8.36 -4.45 -5.14
CA ARG A 74 -8.93 -5.73 -4.72
C ARG A 74 -7.82 -6.51 -3.99
N ASN A 75 -8.11 -7.03 -2.82
CA ASN A 75 -7.22 -7.94 -2.11
C ASN A 75 -7.51 -9.38 -2.55
N ASP A 76 -6.58 -10.29 -2.28
CA ASP A 76 -6.66 -11.70 -2.72
C ASP A 76 -7.84 -12.45 -2.09
N ASP A 77 -8.21 -12.08 -0.85
CA ASP A 77 -9.42 -12.54 -0.14
C ASP A 77 -10.75 -12.16 -0.84
N GLY A 78 -10.69 -11.41 -1.95
CA GLY A 78 -11.85 -10.92 -2.71
C GLY A 78 -12.45 -9.62 -2.17
N SER A 79 -11.90 -9.06 -1.10
CA SER A 79 -12.34 -7.77 -0.55
C SER A 79 -11.87 -6.59 -1.41
N TYR A 80 -12.65 -5.52 -1.40
CA TYR A 80 -12.32 -4.27 -2.10
C TYR A 80 -12.09 -3.15 -1.10
N VAL A 81 -11.08 -2.34 -1.39
CA VAL A 81 -10.77 -1.11 -0.68
C VAL A 81 -10.86 0.05 -1.67
N VAL A 82 -11.71 1.03 -1.39
CA VAL A 82 -11.85 2.26 -2.19
C VAL A 82 -11.55 3.44 -1.29
N LEU A 83 -10.66 4.33 -1.70
CA LEU A 83 -10.09 5.37 -0.87
C LEU A 83 -10.25 6.73 -1.54
N PHE A 84 -10.62 7.74 -0.74
CA PHE A 84 -10.88 9.10 -1.16
C PHE A 84 -9.97 10.06 -0.41
N ARG A 85 -9.37 11.00 -1.13
CA ARG A 85 -8.63 12.11 -0.53
C ARG A 85 -8.73 13.35 -1.40
N SER A 86 -9.03 14.49 -0.80
CA SER A 86 -9.10 15.75 -1.56
C SER A 86 -7.75 16.11 -2.17
N THR A 87 -7.79 16.57 -3.42
CA THR A 87 -6.61 16.99 -4.19
C THR A 87 -6.95 18.23 -5.01
N GLU A 88 -5.92 19.01 -5.34
CA GLU A 88 -6.03 20.14 -6.26
C GLU A 88 -5.72 19.66 -7.68
N HIS A 89 -6.50 20.13 -8.66
CA HIS A 89 -6.33 19.74 -10.05
C HIS A 89 -6.64 20.90 -11.00
N GLN A 90 -5.84 21.08 -12.05
CA GLN A 90 -5.97 22.20 -12.99
C GLN A 90 -7.33 22.21 -13.67
N ASN A 91 -7.83 21.04 -14.06
CA ASN A 91 -9.15 20.88 -14.70
C ASN A 91 -10.32 20.85 -13.70
N CYS A 92 -10.06 21.03 -12.40
CA CYS A 92 -11.09 20.96 -11.34
C CYS A 92 -10.94 22.09 -10.33
N GLY A 93 -10.88 23.32 -10.83
CA GLY A 93 -10.85 24.54 -10.01
C GLY A 93 -12.13 24.79 -9.22
N SER A 94 -12.11 25.80 -8.35
CA SER A 94 -13.26 26.24 -7.56
C SER A 94 -14.42 26.68 -8.46
N GLN A 95 -15.65 26.25 -8.12
CA GLN A 95 -16.84 26.57 -8.90
C GLN A 95 -17.63 27.72 -8.25
N PRO A 96 -18.08 28.72 -9.02
CA PRO A 96 -18.93 29.80 -8.50
C PRO A 96 -20.18 29.24 -7.81
N GLY A 97 -20.48 29.76 -6.62
CA GLY A 97 -21.64 29.34 -5.83
C GLY A 97 -21.43 28.09 -4.98
N PHE A 98 -20.25 27.46 -5.01
CA PHE A 98 -19.91 26.30 -4.19
C PHE A 98 -18.75 26.61 -3.22
N VAL A 99 -18.80 26.00 -2.04
CA VAL A 99 -17.65 25.94 -1.13
C VAL A 99 -16.97 24.57 -1.30
N ARG A 100 -15.68 24.59 -1.67
CA ARG A 100 -14.88 23.37 -1.82
C ARG A 100 -14.62 22.75 -0.45
N ALA A 101 -15.31 21.66 -0.16
CA ALA A 101 -15.02 20.85 1.02
C ALA A 101 -13.71 20.08 0.83
N PHE A 102 -13.12 19.62 1.93
CA PHE A 102 -11.84 18.92 1.94
C PHE A 102 -11.96 17.60 2.68
N ILE A 103 -11.86 16.49 1.94
CA ILE A 103 -11.78 15.15 2.50
C ILE A 103 -10.35 14.91 2.94
N GLU A 104 -10.14 14.87 4.26
CA GLU A 104 -8.86 14.47 4.85
C GLU A 104 -8.62 12.98 4.63
N SER A 105 -9.68 12.17 4.79
CA SER A 105 -9.66 10.73 4.59
C SER A 105 -11.08 10.19 4.44
N GLY A 106 -11.38 9.45 3.37
CA GLY A 106 -12.65 8.74 3.25
C GLY A 106 -12.52 7.47 2.43
N GLY A 107 -13.54 6.62 2.41
CA GLY A 107 -13.50 5.42 1.59
C GLY A 107 -14.51 4.35 1.96
N PHE A 108 -14.48 3.26 1.20
CA PHE A 108 -15.25 2.05 1.43
C PHE A 108 -14.31 0.85 1.62
N LYS A 109 -14.68 -0.04 2.54
CA LYS A 109 -14.11 -1.38 2.66
C LYS A 109 -15.24 -2.38 2.52
N ILE A 110 -15.14 -3.28 1.54
CA ILE A 110 -16.18 -4.24 1.16
C ILE A 110 -15.57 -5.62 1.31
N PHE A 111 -16.04 -6.41 2.27
CA PHE A 111 -15.50 -7.72 2.56
C PHE A 111 -16.52 -8.83 2.34
N PRO A 112 -16.10 -9.99 1.82
CA PRO A 112 -16.99 -11.12 1.71
C PRO A 112 -17.32 -11.67 3.10
N LEU A 113 -18.57 -12.09 3.29
CA LEU A 113 -19.00 -12.86 4.43
C LEU A 113 -19.41 -14.26 3.99
N LYS A 114 -19.41 -15.20 4.93
CA LYS A 114 -19.98 -16.53 4.69
C LYS A 114 -21.40 -16.39 4.18
N SER A 115 -21.68 -17.02 3.04
CA SER A 115 -23.00 -16.99 2.42
C SER A 115 -24.04 -17.58 3.37
N LEU A 116 -25.22 -16.96 3.44
CA LEU A 116 -26.35 -17.46 4.22
C LEU A 116 -27.40 -17.98 3.26
N ASN A 117 -27.79 -19.25 3.39
CA ASN A 117 -28.75 -19.90 2.49
C ASN A 117 -28.37 -19.82 0.99
N GLY A 118 -27.07 -19.86 0.68
CA GLY A 118 -26.56 -19.74 -0.69
C GLY A 118 -26.59 -18.33 -1.29
N ARG A 119 -27.03 -17.32 -0.53
CA ARG A 119 -26.99 -15.91 -0.96
C ARG A 119 -25.66 -15.25 -0.58
N PRO A 120 -25.01 -14.54 -1.52
CA PRO A 120 -23.78 -13.81 -1.22
C PRO A 120 -24.09 -12.65 -0.26
N ARG A 121 -23.18 -12.44 0.68
CA ARG A 121 -23.27 -11.36 1.65
C ARG A 121 -21.93 -10.69 1.80
N SER A 122 -21.95 -9.39 1.98
CA SER A 122 -20.74 -8.60 2.17
C SER A 122 -20.91 -7.61 3.32
N GLN A 123 -19.86 -7.43 4.10
CA GLN A 123 -19.78 -6.35 5.06
C GLN A 123 -19.22 -5.10 4.38
N VAL A 124 -19.98 -4.01 4.42
CA VAL A 124 -19.57 -2.70 3.91
C VAL A 124 -19.24 -1.79 5.08
N GLN A 125 -18.05 -1.20 5.07
CA GLN A 125 -17.64 -0.15 5.98
C GLN A 125 -17.42 1.12 5.17
N HIS A 126 -18.11 2.21 5.52
CA HIS A 126 -17.86 3.53 4.97
C HIS A 126 -17.22 4.41 6.05
N LEU A 127 -16.03 4.95 5.77
CA LEU A 127 -15.35 5.90 6.63
C LEU A 127 -15.28 7.25 5.94
N MET A 128 -15.53 8.31 6.69
CA MET A 128 -15.44 9.68 6.18
C MET A 128 -14.93 10.63 7.27
N GLN A 129 -13.90 11.38 6.92
CA GLN A 129 -13.31 12.49 7.66
C GLN A 129 -13.17 13.65 6.68
N ILE A 130 -14.05 14.63 6.85
CA ILE A 130 -14.25 15.73 5.91
C ILE A 130 -14.38 17.04 6.68
N ASP A 131 -13.67 18.05 6.20
CA ASP A 131 -13.87 19.44 6.56
C ASP A 131 -14.77 20.09 5.49
N LEU A 132 -15.99 20.48 5.88
CA LEU A 132 -16.95 21.12 4.96
C LEU A 132 -16.55 22.55 4.58
N ARG A 133 -15.58 23.13 5.30
CA ARG A 133 -15.11 24.52 5.21
C ARG A 133 -16.27 25.54 5.24
N GLY A 134 -15.91 26.80 5.04
CA GLY A 134 -16.84 27.92 4.93
C GLY A 134 -17.02 28.70 6.23
N TRP A 135 -18.04 29.56 6.26
CA TRP A 135 -18.26 30.55 7.32
C TRP A 135 -19.55 30.26 8.11
N GLY A 136 -19.68 30.82 9.32
CA GLY A 136 -20.93 30.80 10.11
C GLY A 136 -21.30 29.42 10.67
N MET A 137 -22.49 28.91 10.28
CA MET A 137 -23.07 27.64 10.75
C MET A 137 -22.16 26.42 10.60
N ASN A 138 -21.14 26.51 9.75
CA ASN A 138 -20.15 25.46 9.51
C ASN A 138 -19.22 25.19 10.69
N TYR A 139 -19.07 26.17 11.58
CA TYR A 139 -18.32 25.99 12.82
C TYR A 139 -19.14 25.31 13.93
N LEU A 140 -20.45 25.11 13.72
CA LEU A 140 -21.28 24.39 14.69
C LEU A 140 -21.00 22.89 14.58
N PRO A 141 -20.53 22.23 15.67
CA PRO A 141 -20.23 20.80 15.63
C PRO A 141 -21.43 19.94 15.26
N SER A 142 -22.64 20.37 15.65
CA SER A 142 -23.89 19.68 15.30
C SER A 142 -24.09 19.61 13.79
N PHE A 143 -23.90 20.72 13.07
CA PHE A 143 -24.05 20.78 11.62
C PHE A 143 -23.06 19.87 10.90
N GLN A 144 -21.79 19.90 11.29
CA GLN A 144 -20.77 19.00 10.74
C GLN A 144 -21.13 17.54 11.01
N TYR A 145 -21.55 17.22 12.23
CA TYR A 145 -21.93 15.87 12.63
C TYR A 145 -23.12 15.33 11.83
N HIS A 146 -24.18 16.14 11.68
CA HIS A 146 -25.36 15.73 10.90
C HIS A 146 -25.06 15.58 9.41
N SER A 147 -24.27 16.49 8.83
CA SER A 147 -23.84 16.37 7.43
C SER A 147 -23.05 15.08 7.22
N LEU A 148 -22.15 14.76 8.14
CA LEU A 148 -21.38 13.52 8.11
C LEU A 148 -22.26 12.28 8.29
N LEU A 149 -23.26 12.32 9.17
CA LEU A 149 -24.27 11.25 9.29
C LEU A 149 -25.05 11.06 7.99
N GLN A 150 -25.45 12.14 7.33
CA GLN A 150 -26.15 12.06 6.04
C GLN A 150 -25.28 11.36 4.98
N MET A 151 -23.98 11.68 4.92
CA MET A 151 -23.05 10.98 4.01
C MET A 151 -22.91 9.50 4.38
N LEU A 152 -22.82 9.19 5.67
CA LEU A 152 -22.71 7.81 6.15
C LEU A 152 -23.98 6.96 5.96
N ASN A 153 -25.15 7.58 5.77
CA ASN A 153 -26.39 6.89 5.46
C ASN A 153 -26.34 6.14 4.11
N CYS A 154 -25.35 6.42 3.25
CA CYS A 154 -25.14 5.68 2.01
C CYS A 154 -25.00 4.16 2.26
N VAL A 155 -24.50 3.72 3.42
CA VAL A 155 -24.42 2.29 3.77
C VAL A 155 -25.81 1.67 3.96
N ALA A 156 -26.75 2.42 4.55
CA ALA A 156 -28.13 1.99 4.66
C ALA A 156 -28.83 2.00 3.29
N GLY A 157 -28.54 3.01 2.46
CA GLY A 157 -29.04 3.08 1.08
C GLY A 157 -28.54 1.93 0.21
N LEU A 158 -27.26 1.54 0.29
CA LEU A 158 -26.73 0.34 -0.38
C LEU A 158 -27.49 -0.92 0.04
N ARG A 159 -27.72 -1.10 1.34
CA ARG A 159 -28.46 -2.26 1.84
C ARG A 159 -29.88 -2.31 1.28
N GLU A 160 -30.56 -1.17 1.27
CA GLU A 160 -31.92 -1.05 0.76
C GLU A 160 -31.97 -1.31 -0.76
N TYR A 161 -31.05 -0.70 -1.52
CA TYR A 161 -30.92 -0.87 -2.96
C TYR A 161 -30.82 -2.34 -3.35
N PHE A 162 -29.88 -3.08 -2.75
CA PHE A 162 -29.69 -4.50 -3.05
C PHE A 162 -30.82 -5.40 -2.51
N SER A 163 -31.57 -4.96 -1.50
CA SER A 163 -32.71 -5.72 -0.99
C SER A 163 -33.93 -5.68 -1.91
N GLN A 164 -34.01 -4.67 -2.78
CA GLN A 164 -35.12 -4.47 -3.72
C GLN A 164 -34.90 -5.19 -5.07
N THR A 165 -33.65 -5.48 -5.41
CA THR A 165 -33.26 -6.16 -6.66
C THR A 165 -33.15 -7.67 -6.46
N ASP A 166 -34.20 -8.42 -6.84
CA ASP A 166 -34.26 -9.89 -6.78
C ASP A 166 -33.42 -10.60 -7.87
N GLU A 167 -32.82 -9.89 -8.81
CA GLU A 167 -32.06 -10.49 -9.92
C GLU A 167 -30.57 -10.65 -9.60
N VAL A 168 -30.04 -11.83 -9.94
CA VAL A 168 -28.61 -12.16 -9.95
C VAL A 168 -27.90 -11.11 -10.80
N HIS A 169 -27.16 -10.21 -10.14
CA HIS A 169 -26.43 -9.14 -10.80
C HIS A 169 -25.43 -9.76 -11.77
N THR A 170 -25.70 -9.65 -13.07
CA THR A 170 -24.71 -9.97 -14.08
C THR A 170 -23.57 -8.97 -13.94
N VAL A 171 -22.37 -9.50 -13.77
CA VAL A 171 -21.12 -8.76 -13.55
C VAL A 171 -21.00 -7.67 -14.61
N PRO A 172 -21.04 -6.37 -14.25
CA PRO A 172 -20.57 -5.35 -15.16
C PRO A 172 -19.07 -5.61 -15.34
N ARG A 173 -18.61 -5.78 -16.59
CA ARG A 173 -17.17 -5.65 -16.89
C ARG A 173 -16.73 -4.33 -16.27
N ILE A 174 -15.63 -4.36 -15.49
CA ILE A 174 -15.05 -3.17 -14.83
C ILE A 174 -15.20 -1.98 -15.78
N PRO A 175 -16.02 -0.97 -15.45
CA PRO A 175 -16.25 0.12 -16.37
C PRO A 175 -14.93 0.87 -16.52
N VAL A 176 -14.28 0.69 -17.66
CA VAL A 176 -13.28 1.63 -18.14
C VAL A 176 -14.00 2.98 -18.20
N MET A 177 -13.53 3.99 -17.47
CA MET A 177 -14.34 5.18 -17.14
C MET A 177 -14.66 6.07 -18.36
N HIS A 178 -14.17 5.70 -19.55
CA HIS A 178 -14.47 6.29 -20.86
C HIS A 178 -15.97 6.45 -21.18
N ALA A 179 -16.87 5.66 -20.60
CA ALA A 179 -18.30 5.71 -20.94
C ALA A 179 -19.06 6.95 -20.42
N MET A 180 -18.45 7.77 -19.56
CA MET A 180 -19.13 8.95 -18.98
C MET A 180 -19.08 10.21 -19.85
N VAL A 181 -18.42 10.19 -21.01
CA VAL A 181 -18.24 11.39 -21.84
C VAL A 181 -19.44 11.68 -22.75
N ASN A 182 -20.31 10.72 -23.10
CA ASN A 182 -21.47 10.99 -23.95
C ASN A 182 -22.59 9.96 -23.77
N ALA A 183 -23.58 10.28 -22.92
CA ALA A 183 -24.84 9.52 -22.85
C ALA A 183 -26.04 10.42 -23.19
N ILE A 184 -26.03 10.99 -24.39
CA ILE A 184 -27.25 11.36 -25.13
C ILE A 184 -27.07 10.76 -26.53
N SER A 185 -27.51 9.50 -26.73
CA SER A 185 -28.25 9.05 -27.93
C SER A 185 -28.41 7.52 -27.98
N MET A 186 -29.65 7.09 -27.82
CA MET A 186 -30.38 5.98 -28.47
C MET A 186 -29.87 4.51 -28.49
N LYS A 187 -30.80 3.65 -28.06
CA LYS A 187 -30.93 2.19 -28.26
C LYS A 187 -30.86 1.78 -29.76
N LYS A 188 -30.25 0.62 -30.07
CA LYS A 188 -30.98 -0.57 -30.57
C LYS A 188 -30.13 -1.84 -30.82
N ASP A 189 -30.79 -2.95 -30.54
CA ASP A 189 -30.73 -4.31 -31.12
C ASP A 189 -29.61 -5.31 -30.75
N GLN A 190 -30.12 -6.47 -30.29
CA GLN A 190 -29.48 -7.71 -29.86
C GLN A 190 -28.99 -8.58 -31.02
N LYS A 191 -27.96 -9.41 -30.79
CA LYS A 191 -28.03 -10.86 -31.04
C LYS A 191 -26.84 -11.64 -30.43
N LEU A 192 -27.18 -12.76 -29.79
CA LEU A 192 -26.28 -13.79 -29.24
C LEU A 192 -25.53 -14.58 -30.32
N GLN A 193 -24.32 -15.04 -29.98
CA GLN A 193 -23.74 -16.30 -30.46
C GLN A 193 -22.70 -16.81 -29.44
N GLU A 194 -22.89 -18.06 -28.96
CA GLU A 194 -21.92 -18.86 -28.19
C GLU A 194 -20.74 -19.31 -29.06
N PRO A 195 -19.60 -19.70 -28.46
CA PRO A 195 -19.19 -21.09 -28.68
C PRO A 195 -18.46 -21.80 -27.51
N ASP A 196 -18.88 -23.06 -27.33
CA ASP A 196 -18.13 -24.31 -27.13
C ASP A 196 -16.76 -24.38 -26.41
N THR A 197 -16.83 -25.11 -25.30
CA THR A 197 -15.79 -25.83 -24.55
C THR A 197 -14.97 -26.83 -25.38
N LYS A 198 -13.65 -26.90 -25.15
CA LYS A 198 -12.88 -28.17 -25.18
C LYS A 198 -11.52 -28.05 -24.48
N THR A 199 -11.45 -28.66 -23.30
CA THR A 199 -10.25 -28.86 -22.47
C THR A 199 -9.43 -30.06 -23.00
N LYS A 200 -8.10 -29.95 -23.01
CA LYS A 200 -7.18 -31.10 -23.06
C LYS A 200 -6.26 -31.03 -21.83
N GLN A 201 -6.32 -32.08 -21.02
CA GLN A 201 -5.41 -32.38 -19.91
C GLN A 201 -4.08 -32.91 -20.45
N THR A 202 -2.99 -32.51 -19.80
CA THR A 202 -1.73 -33.26 -19.76
C THR A 202 -1.12 -33.11 -18.37
N ASP A 203 -0.93 -34.26 -17.72
CA ASP A 203 -0.24 -34.44 -16.43
C ASP A 203 1.24 -34.08 -16.50
N SER A 204 1.76 -33.44 -15.46
CA SER A 204 3.20 -33.46 -15.15
C SER A 204 3.45 -33.46 -13.64
N LYS A 205 4.35 -34.35 -13.24
CA LYS A 205 4.76 -34.73 -11.88
C LYS A 205 5.26 -33.55 -11.05
N ILE A 206 4.80 -33.49 -9.80
CA ILE A 206 5.22 -32.53 -8.75
C ILE A 206 6.53 -33.02 -8.12
N LEU A 207 7.53 -32.14 -8.09
CA LEU A 207 8.71 -32.19 -7.24
C LEU A 207 8.39 -31.30 -6.02
N ASP A 208 8.76 -31.72 -4.80
CA ASP A 208 8.48 -30.99 -3.56
C ASP A 208 9.05 -29.56 -3.58
N MET A 209 8.22 -28.59 -3.96
CA MET A 209 8.43 -27.16 -3.76
C MET A 209 7.45 -26.69 -2.68
N VAL A 210 7.91 -25.83 -1.77
CA VAL A 210 7.00 -25.15 -0.83
C VAL A 210 6.10 -24.23 -1.67
N ASP A 211 4.80 -24.52 -1.67
CA ASP A 211 3.76 -23.91 -2.52
C ASP A 211 3.83 -22.37 -2.57
N GLU A 212 3.73 -21.80 -3.78
CA GLU A 212 3.56 -20.35 -4.02
C GLU A 212 2.09 -19.95 -3.75
N GLU A 213 1.62 -20.03 -2.51
CA GLU A 213 0.26 -19.58 -2.17
C GLU A 213 0.24 -18.14 -1.66
N SER A 214 -0.77 -17.39 -2.13
CA SER A 214 -1.11 -16.02 -1.73
C SER A 214 -1.38 -15.93 -0.23
N GLU A 215 -0.77 -14.93 0.42
CA GLU A 215 -0.76 -14.79 1.86
C GLU A 215 -2.03 -14.07 2.35
N ASP A 216 -3.11 -14.81 2.57
CA ASP A 216 -4.29 -14.30 3.26
C ASP A 216 -4.01 -14.21 4.77
N ASP A 217 -3.88 -12.99 5.31
CA ASP A 217 -3.87 -12.73 6.76
C ASP A 217 -5.19 -12.03 7.15
N ASP A 218 -6.05 -12.75 7.89
CA ASP A 218 -7.16 -12.17 8.63
C ASP A 218 -6.61 -11.31 9.79
N ASP A 219 -6.80 -10.00 9.71
CA ASP A 219 -6.44 -9.02 10.75
C ASP A 219 -7.39 -9.16 11.97
N TYR A 220 -7.22 -10.23 12.76
CA TYR A 220 -7.82 -10.36 14.08
C TYR A 220 -7.02 -9.53 15.09
N GLN A 221 -7.52 -8.34 15.42
CA GLN A 221 -7.13 -7.66 16.65
C GLN A 221 -7.63 -8.47 17.85
N VAL A 222 -6.75 -9.28 18.45
CA VAL A 222 -6.98 -9.92 19.75
C VAL A 222 -6.36 -9.02 20.83
N PRO A 223 -7.06 -8.68 21.92
CA PRO A 223 -6.49 -7.98 23.06
C PRO A 223 -5.34 -8.78 23.69
N GLU A 224 -4.30 -8.09 24.16
CA GLU A 224 -3.17 -8.66 24.90
C GLU A 224 -3.67 -9.58 26.01
N ALA A 225 -3.30 -10.86 25.92
CA ALA A 225 -3.35 -11.80 27.02
C ALA A 225 -1.90 -12.16 27.37
N ASP A 226 -1.50 -11.82 28.59
CA ASP A 226 -0.23 -12.20 29.20
C ASP A 226 -0.07 -13.72 29.12
N LEU A 227 0.91 -14.18 28.34
CA LEU A 227 1.36 -15.57 28.35
C LEU A 227 2.77 -15.61 28.95
N GLU A 228 2.86 -16.27 30.10
CA GLU A 228 4.08 -16.54 30.84
C GLU A 228 5.10 -17.29 29.98
N GLU A 229 6.36 -16.83 30.02
CA GLU A 229 7.48 -17.41 29.28
C GLU A 229 7.93 -18.76 29.91
N GLU A 230 7.95 -19.83 29.11
CA GLU A 230 8.69 -21.06 29.42
C GLU A 230 10.14 -20.95 28.91
N PRO A 231 11.16 -21.29 29.72
CA PRO A 231 12.56 -21.03 29.38
C PRO A 231 13.10 -22.04 28.37
N THR A 232 13.38 -21.58 27.15
CA THR A 232 14.11 -22.39 26.16
C THR A 232 15.62 -22.31 26.41
N LYS A 233 16.24 -23.50 26.50
CA LYS A 233 17.68 -23.70 26.71
C LYS A 233 18.48 -23.01 25.62
N SER A 234 19.48 -22.24 26.04
CA SER A 234 20.49 -21.61 25.20
C SER A 234 21.36 -22.68 24.51
N ASP A 235 21.23 -22.82 23.20
CA ASP A 235 22.29 -23.37 22.37
C ASP A 235 23.34 -22.27 22.16
N SER A 236 24.38 -22.34 22.97
CA SER A 236 25.65 -21.65 22.78
C SER A 236 26.36 -22.29 21.58
N ASP A 237 26.40 -21.60 20.44
CA ASP A 237 27.56 -21.57 19.53
C ASP A 237 27.24 -20.76 18.26
N ALA A 238 27.23 -19.43 18.42
CA ALA A 238 27.49 -18.52 17.32
C ALA A 238 28.50 -17.49 17.82
N LYS A 239 29.77 -17.62 17.41
CA LYS A 239 30.78 -16.57 17.59
C LYS A 239 30.17 -15.26 17.09
N SER A 240 29.88 -14.35 18.01
CA SER A 240 29.47 -12.99 17.69
C SER A 240 30.60 -12.34 16.90
N SER A 241 30.35 -12.02 15.64
CA SER A 241 31.14 -11.02 14.94
C SER A 241 31.11 -9.74 15.76
N ASP A 242 32.25 -9.06 15.90
CA ASP A 242 32.31 -7.78 16.59
C ASP A 242 31.26 -6.82 15.99
N PRO A 243 30.58 -6.01 16.83
CA PRO A 243 29.54 -5.11 16.37
C PRO A 243 30.11 -4.11 15.36
N ILE A 244 29.36 -3.81 14.30
CA ILE A 244 29.79 -2.87 13.27
C ILE A 244 29.81 -1.47 13.88
N ASP A 245 30.93 -0.76 13.73
CA ASP A 245 31.05 0.61 14.20
C ASP A 245 30.29 1.55 13.24
N LEU A 246 29.08 1.92 13.66
CA LEU A 246 28.19 2.79 12.89
C LEU A 246 28.77 4.20 12.66
N SER A 247 29.78 4.63 13.43
CA SER A 247 30.40 5.95 13.27
C SER A 247 31.17 6.12 11.95
N TRP A 248 31.47 5.01 11.24
CA TRP A 248 32.07 5.05 9.92
C TRP A 248 31.09 5.53 8.85
N PHE A 249 29.79 5.43 9.11
CA PHE A 249 28.76 5.67 8.11
C PHE A 249 28.07 7.01 8.33
N SER A 250 27.74 7.66 7.22
CA SER A 250 26.95 8.88 7.21
C SER A 250 25.88 8.76 6.15
N GLY A 251 24.66 9.17 6.49
CA GLY A 251 23.54 9.30 5.57
C GLY A 251 22.86 10.65 5.74
N ILE A 252 22.07 11.05 4.76
CA ILE A 252 21.35 12.33 4.79
C ILE A 252 20.33 12.38 5.92
N ILE A 253 19.57 11.29 6.11
CA ILE A 253 18.60 11.22 7.19
C ILE A 253 19.34 10.82 8.46
N ARG A 254 19.18 11.61 9.52
CA ARG A 254 19.77 11.31 10.82
C ARG A 254 19.13 10.10 11.49
N GLN A 255 19.94 9.32 12.20
CA GLN A 255 19.43 8.27 13.08
C GLN A 255 18.90 8.89 14.38
N ASP A 256 17.74 8.44 14.87
CA ASP A 256 17.24 8.75 16.22
C ASP A 256 16.61 7.52 16.85
N ALA A 257 17.37 6.81 17.69
CA ALA A 257 16.91 5.63 18.39
C ALA A 257 15.77 5.88 19.39
N ASN A 258 15.56 7.13 19.82
CA ASN A 258 14.48 7.46 20.76
C ASN A 258 13.14 7.71 20.05
N GLU A 259 13.12 7.73 18.71
CA GLU A 259 11.91 7.90 17.88
C GLU A 259 11.08 9.15 18.20
N LYS A 260 11.69 10.18 18.81
CA LYS A 260 11.01 11.43 19.21
C LYS A 260 11.17 12.52 18.17
N SER A 261 12.21 12.42 17.35
CA SER A 261 12.53 13.40 16.34
C SER A 261 11.67 13.27 15.09
N ARG A 262 11.58 14.38 14.35
CA ARG A 262 11.07 14.39 12.98
C ARG A 262 12.23 14.21 12.00
N ASN A 263 11.89 13.75 10.79
CA ASN A 263 12.81 13.52 9.68
C ASN A 263 14.04 12.70 10.10
N CYS A 264 13.79 11.51 10.64
CA CYS A 264 14.81 10.61 11.14
C CYS A 264 14.49 9.15 10.79
N TRP A 265 15.50 8.29 10.92
CA TRP A 265 15.33 6.84 10.84
C TRP A 265 15.75 6.15 12.13
N ALA A 266 15.22 4.95 12.35
CA ALA A 266 15.58 4.04 13.42
C ALA A 266 15.49 2.59 12.91
N VAL A 267 15.90 1.62 13.74
CA VAL A 267 15.72 0.20 13.46
C VAL A 267 14.57 -0.31 14.33
N PRO A 268 13.45 -0.77 13.76
CA PRO A 268 12.32 -1.27 14.55
C PRO A 268 12.65 -2.61 15.21
N ASP A 269 11.93 -2.95 16.29
CA ASP A 269 11.99 -4.29 16.90
C ASP A 269 11.62 -5.35 15.85
N ASN A 270 12.47 -6.36 15.68
CA ASN A 270 12.28 -7.45 14.74
C ASN A 270 11.01 -8.27 15.03
N LYS A 271 10.58 -8.35 16.30
CA LYS A 271 9.41 -9.15 16.70
C LYS A 271 8.08 -8.63 16.16
N ILE A 272 8.02 -7.38 15.69
CA ILE A 272 6.78 -6.82 15.10
C ILE A 272 6.44 -7.46 13.75
N PHE A 273 7.44 -8.08 13.09
CA PHE A 273 7.26 -8.76 11.81
C PHE A 273 7.09 -10.26 12.04
N LYS A 274 6.13 -10.86 11.33
CA LYS A 274 5.92 -12.30 11.32
C LYS A 274 6.53 -12.90 10.05
N VAL A 275 7.26 -14.00 10.21
CA VAL A 275 7.96 -14.71 9.12
C VAL A 275 7.58 -16.19 9.14
N ARG A 276 7.74 -16.89 8.01
CA ARG A 276 7.39 -18.32 7.93
C ARG A 276 8.19 -19.13 8.95
N SER A 277 7.48 -19.92 9.76
CA SER A 277 8.10 -20.80 10.74
C SER A 277 8.77 -21.99 10.07
N LYS A 278 9.55 -22.75 10.84
CA LYS A 278 10.14 -24.02 10.39
C LYS A 278 9.08 -25.04 9.95
N ASN A 279 7.88 -24.97 10.52
CA ASN A 279 6.78 -25.89 10.25
C ASN A 279 5.75 -25.33 9.24
N PHE A 280 5.99 -24.13 8.70
CA PHE A 280 5.06 -23.46 7.78
C PHE A 280 4.54 -24.34 6.63
N PRO A 281 5.32 -25.25 6.02
CA PRO A 281 4.80 -26.14 4.98
C PRO A 281 3.67 -27.07 5.45
N HIS A 282 3.57 -27.34 6.75
CA HIS A 282 2.56 -28.24 7.33
C HIS A 282 1.37 -27.51 7.95
N ASP A 283 1.63 -26.42 8.68
CA ASP A 283 0.62 -25.74 9.49
C ASP A 283 0.35 -24.29 9.05
N LYS A 284 1.08 -23.80 8.03
CA LYS A 284 1.05 -22.43 7.54
C LYS A 284 1.30 -21.39 8.65
N SER A 285 1.99 -21.77 9.73
CA SER A 285 2.25 -20.91 10.89
C SER A 285 3.37 -19.92 10.64
N LYS A 286 3.13 -18.65 10.98
CA LYS A 286 4.15 -17.60 11.03
C LYS A 286 4.55 -17.33 12.48
N VAL A 287 5.83 -17.02 12.71
CA VAL A 287 6.39 -16.68 14.04
C VAL A 287 7.01 -15.29 14.01
N PRO A 288 7.14 -14.59 15.15
CA PRO A 288 7.90 -13.35 15.23
C PRO A 288 9.33 -13.54 14.69
N ALA A 289 9.83 -12.55 13.95
CA ALA A 289 11.13 -12.68 13.30
C ALA A 289 12.29 -12.74 14.31
N GLY A 290 13.33 -13.50 13.95
CA GLY A 290 14.62 -13.51 14.65
C GLY A 290 15.44 -12.24 14.40
N LYS A 291 16.68 -12.21 14.90
CA LYS A 291 17.61 -11.09 14.71
C LYS A 291 17.81 -10.81 13.22
N TYR A 292 17.92 -9.53 12.85
CA TYR A 292 18.30 -9.12 11.49
C TYR A 292 19.65 -9.71 11.08
N LEU A 293 19.76 -10.13 9.82
CA LEU A 293 20.99 -10.64 9.22
C LEU A 293 22.04 -9.55 8.96
N MET A 294 21.59 -8.32 8.74
CA MET A 294 22.39 -7.17 8.37
C MET A 294 21.99 -5.96 9.22
N GLU A 295 22.92 -5.03 9.43
CA GLU A 295 22.69 -3.79 10.18
C GLU A 295 22.38 -2.64 9.23
N LEU A 296 21.32 -1.87 9.49
CA LEU A 296 21.05 -0.63 8.77
C LEU A 296 22.05 0.44 9.24
N VAL A 297 22.92 0.90 8.35
CA VAL A 297 24.03 1.82 8.71
C VAL A 297 23.80 3.25 8.27
N ALA A 298 23.03 3.46 7.20
CA ALA A 298 22.75 4.78 6.66
C ALA A 298 21.42 4.79 5.90
N VAL A 299 20.82 5.97 5.82
CA VAL A 299 19.65 6.24 4.99
C VAL A 299 19.88 7.56 4.26
N ASP A 300 19.81 7.54 2.94
CA ASP A 300 19.85 8.74 2.12
C ASP A 300 18.48 9.10 1.53
N TRP A 301 18.26 10.40 1.33
CA TRP A 301 17.06 10.96 0.76
C TRP A 301 17.43 11.97 -0.32
N PHE A 302 17.41 11.52 -1.57
CA PHE A 302 17.76 12.33 -2.73
C PHE A 302 16.52 12.81 -3.47
N LYS A 303 16.66 13.93 -4.17
CA LYS A 303 15.72 14.37 -5.19
C LYS A 303 16.48 14.86 -6.42
N ASP A 304 15.95 14.60 -7.60
CA ASP A 304 16.48 15.14 -8.86
C ASP A 304 15.33 15.28 -9.88
N THR A 305 15.62 15.94 -11.00
CA THR A 305 14.79 16.01 -12.20
C THR A 305 14.69 14.70 -12.95
N LYS A 306 15.63 13.78 -12.74
CA LYS A 306 15.68 12.46 -13.37
C LYS A 306 15.74 11.36 -12.33
N ARG A 307 15.25 10.17 -12.70
CA ARG A 307 15.41 8.96 -11.88
C ARG A 307 16.89 8.67 -11.65
N MET A 308 17.23 8.30 -10.41
CA MET A 308 18.59 7.94 -10.03
C MET A 308 18.73 6.43 -9.96
N ASP A 309 19.54 5.89 -10.86
CA ASP A 309 19.90 4.46 -10.91
C ASP A 309 21.35 4.31 -10.43
N HIS A 310 21.70 3.13 -9.90
CA HIS A 310 23.07 2.78 -9.49
C HIS A 310 23.73 3.76 -8.49
N VAL A 311 23.05 4.02 -7.38
CA VAL A 311 23.49 4.90 -6.29
C VAL A 311 24.85 4.47 -5.72
N ALA A 312 25.14 3.17 -5.65
CA ALA A 312 26.40 2.66 -5.12
C ALA A 312 27.65 3.15 -5.89
N ARG A 313 27.48 3.60 -7.14
CA ARG A 313 28.59 4.17 -7.94
C ARG A 313 29.05 5.54 -7.41
N ARG A 314 28.22 6.23 -6.63
CA ARG A 314 28.52 7.57 -6.13
C ARG A 314 29.64 7.55 -5.11
N LYS A 315 30.59 8.47 -5.28
CA LYS A 315 31.71 8.64 -4.35
C LYS A 315 31.21 8.98 -2.96
N GLY A 316 31.77 8.29 -1.96
CA GLY A 316 31.46 8.54 -0.55
C GLY A 316 30.11 7.99 -0.09
N CYS A 317 29.43 7.16 -0.90
CA CYS A 317 28.25 6.45 -0.43
C CYS A 317 28.64 5.40 0.63
N ALA A 318 27.71 5.05 1.50
CA ALA A 318 27.95 4.10 2.60
C ALA A 318 28.41 2.71 2.10
N ALA A 319 28.00 2.28 0.90
CA ALA A 319 28.45 1.02 0.31
C ALA A 319 29.96 1.01 0.00
N GLN A 320 30.53 2.14 -0.42
CA GLN A 320 31.97 2.26 -0.67
C GLN A 320 32.76 2.21 0.65
N VAL A 321 32.27 2.92 1.68
CA VAL A 321 32.87 2.88 3.02
C VAL A 321 32.84 1.46 3.59
N ALA A 322 31.73 0.74 3.42
CA ALA A 322 31.63 -0.65 3.83
C ALA A 322 32.65 -1.55 3.10
N ALA A 323 32.79 -1.37 1.78
CA ALA A 323 33.74 -2.13 0.98
C ALA A 323 35.20 -1.89 1.41
N GLU A 324 35.58 -0.64 1.75
CA GLU A 324 36.91 -0.33 2.28
C GLU A 324 37.22 -1.03 3.61
N LYS A 325 36.18 -1.37 4.38
CA LYS A 325 36.26 -2.12 5.63
C LYS A 325 36.12 -3.63 5.43
N GLY A 326 36.03 -4.11 4.17
CA GLY A 326 35.87 -5.53 3.84
C GLY A 326 34.49 -6.09 4.18
N MET A 327 33.47 -5.24 4.22
CA MET A 327 32.08 -5.62 4.53
C MET A 327 31.22 -5.67 3.27
N PHE A 328 30.17 -6.50 3.31
CA PHE A 328 29.21 -6.63 2.23
C PHE A 328 27.98 -5.73 2.46
N THR A 329 27.52 -5.05 1.41
CA THR A 329 26.33 -4.16 1.46
C THR A 329 25.17 -4.70 0.62
N PHE A 330 23.99 -4.79 1.21
CA PHE A 330 22.72 -4.89 0.50
C PHE A 330 22.06 -3.51 0.51
N LEU A 331 21.85 -2.93 -0.66
CA LEU A 331 21.33 -1.59 -0.85
C LEU A 331 19.96 -1.65 -1.50
N VAL A 332 18.98 -0.95 -0.94
CA VAL A 332 17.65 -0.80 -1.55
C VAL A 332 17.43 0.68 -1.86
N ASN A 333 17.27 1.00 -3.14
CA ASN A 333 16.93 2.33 -3.63
C ASN A 333 15.46 2.33 -4.07
N ILE A 334 14.59 2.90 -3.24
CA ILE A 334 13.17 3.06 -3.56
C ILE A 334 13.03 4.32 -4.41
N GLN A 335 12.73 4.13 -5.70
CA GLN A 335 12.62 5.19 -6.69
C GLN A 335 11.17 5.65 -6.77
N ILE A 336 10.96 6.92 -6.42
CA ILE A 336 9.65 7.53 -6.29
C ILE A 336 9.47 8.53 -7.45
N PRO A 337 8.61 8.23 -8.43
CA PRO A 337 8.29 9.17 -9.50
C PRO A 337 7.43 10.34 -8.98
N GLY A 338 7.50 11.48 -9.65
CA GLY A 338 6.71 12.65 -9.32
C GLY A 338 7.12 13.86 -10.17
N SER A 339 6.71 15.06 -9.74
CA SER A 339 7.24 16.32 -10.33
C SER A 339 8.74 16.49 -10.10
N SER A 340 9.26 15.80 -9.09
CA SER A 340 10.68 15.51 -8.89
C SER A 340 10.81 14.02 -8.59
N HIS A 341 11.87 13.40 -9.08
CA HIS A 341 12.19 12.01 -8.77
C HIS A 341 12.91 11.95 -7.44
N TYR A 342 12.37 11.21 -6.49
CA TYR A 342 13.01 10.99 -5.19
C TYR A 342 13.64 9.59 -5.14
N SER A 343 14.74 9.47 -4.42
CA SER A 343 15.41 8.21 -4.13
C SER A 343 15.63 8.08 -2.63
N LEU A 344 14.91 7.14 -2.01
CA LEU A 344 15.14 6.71 -0.64
C LEU A 344 16.06 5.51 -0.65
N VAL A 345 17.27 5.69 -0.13
CA VAL A 345 18.32 4.66 -0.20
C VAL A 345 18.60 4.13 1.19
N LEU A 346 18.46 2.82 1.36
CA LEU A 346 18.67 2.10 2.61
C LEU A 346 19.91 1.21 2.45
N TYR A 347 20.91 1.40 3.33
CA TYR A 347 22.16 0.65 3.29
C TYR A 347 22.22 -0.35 4.44
N PHE A 348 22.11 -1.65 4.12
CA PHE A 348 22.25 -2.73 5.07
C PHE A 348 23.61 -3.40 4.93
N VAL A 349 24.37 -3.53 6.00
CA VAL A 349 25.75 -4.03 5.97
C VAL A 349 25.92 -5.28 6.83
N SER A 350 26.76 -6.20 6.37
CA SER A 350 27.19 -7.38 7.12
C SER A 350 28.70 -7.55 7.02
N SER A 351 29.34 -8.07 8.07
CA SER A 351 30.79 -8.23 8.11
C SER A 351 31.33 -9.11 6.99
N SER A 352 30.56 -10.10 6.52
CA SER A 352 30.92 -10.92 5.35
C SER A 352 29.71 -11.70 4.81
N LEU A 353 29.74 -12.03 3.53
CA LEU A 353 28.82 -12.99 2.94
C LEU A 353 29.20 -14.42 3.36
N LYS A 354 28.36 -15.05 4.19
CA LYS A 354 28.54 -16.46 4.56
C LYS A 354 28.43 -17.35 3.33
N LYS A 355 29.45 -18.16 3.11
CA LYS A 355 29.53 -19.05 1.94
C LYS A 355 28.38 -20.08 1.96
N GLY A 356 27.65 -20.21 0.86
CA GLY A 356 26.50 -21.12 0.72
C GLY A 356 25.20 -20.61 1.36
N SER A 357 25.21 -19.44 2.01
CA SER A 357 23.99 -18.85 2.58
C SER A 357 22.98 -18.46 1.50
N LEU A 358 21.70 -18.38 1.87
CA LEU A 358 20.66 -17.88 0.98
C LEU A 358 20.95 -16.44 0.51
N LEU A 359 21.50 -15.59 1.39
CA LEU A 359 21.92 -14.23 1.02
C LEU A 359 23.01 -14.23 -0.05
N GLN A 360 24.02 -15.11 0.05
CA GLN A 360 25.02 -15.23 -1.01
C GLN A 360 24.40 -15.74 -2.32
N ARG A 361 23.57 -16.79 -2.27
CA ARG A 361 22.88 -17.32 -3.45
C ARG A 361 22.00 -16.26 -4.12
N PHE A 362 21.37 -15.39 -3.34
CA PHE A 362 20.58 -14.26 -3.84
C PHE A 362 21.45 -13.16 -4.44
N ALA A 363 22.56 -12.81 -3.78
CA ALA A 363 23.52 -11.84 -4.30
C ALA A 363 24.11 -12.27 -5.64
N ASP A 364 24.48 -13.54 -5.78
CA ASP A 364 25.17 -14.07 -6.96
C ASP A 364 24.21 -14.75 -7.98
N GLY A 365 22.91 -14.77 -7.70
CA GLY A 365 21.87 -15.36 -8.55
C GLY A 365 21.52 -14.53 -9.79
N ASP A 366 20.52 -14.96 -10.56
CA ASP A 366 19.94 -14.19 -11.66
C ASP A 366 18.74 -13.36 -11.21
N ASP A 367 18.23 -12.50 -12.10
CA ASP A 367 17.14 -11.59 -11.78
C ASP A 367 15.80 -12.30 -11.62
N ASP A 368 15.58 -13.43 -12.31
CA ASP A 368 14.37 -14.26 -12.13
C ASP A 368 14.33 -14.84 -10.71
N PHE A 369 15.47 -15.35 -10.22
CA PHE A 369 15.61 -15.77 -8.84
C PHE A 369 15.42 -14.58 -7.89
N ARG A 370 15.98 -13.40 -8.15
CA ARG A 370 15.81 -12.27 -7.23
C ARG A 370 14.36 -11.76 -7.16
N ASN A 371 13.71 -11.64 -8.32
CA ASN A 371 12.34 -11.15 -8.44
C ASN A 371 11.32 -12.09 -7.78
N SER A 372 11.54 -13.41 -7.85
CA SER A 372 10.67 -14.40 -7.22
C SER A 372 10.87 -14.54 -5.70
N ARG A 373 11.87 -13.85 -5.12
CA ARG A 373 12.32 -14.13 -3.75
C ARG A 373 12.37 -12.91 -2.85
N LEU A 374 12.65 -11.71 -3.37
CA LEU A 374 12.76 -10.52 -2.53
C LEU A 374 11.38 -10.07 -2.04
N LYS A 375 11.21 -10.05 -0.72
CA LYS A 375 9.98 -9.56 -0.06
C LYS A 375 10.21 -8.26 0.67
N LEU A 376 9.16 -7.43 0.68
CA LEU A 376 8.98 -6.29 1.57
C LEU A 376 7.80 -6.56 2.50
N ILE A 377 7.99 -6.40 3.81
CA ILE A 377 6.92 -6.36 4.80
C ILE A 377 6.77 -4.91 5.25
N PRO A 378 5.74 -4.19 4.79
CA PRO A 378 5.48 -2.85 5.28
C PRO A 378 4.70 -2.89 6.60
N SER A 379 4.87 -1.87 7.42
CA SER A 379 3.97 -1.59 8.55
C SER A 379 3.87 -0.08 8.75
N VAL A 380 2.73 0.41 9.23
CA VAL A 380 2.52 1.84 9.49
C VAL A 380 2.13 2.03 10.96
N PRO A 381 3.12 2.03 11.89
CA PRO A 381 2.89 2.22 13.32
C PRO A 381 2.12 3.51 13.63
N LYS A 382 2.36 4.58 12.87
CA LYS A 382 1.66 5.86 13.02
C LYS A 382 1.17 6.36 11.67
N GLY A 383 -0.13 6.50 11.54
CA GLY A 383 -0.76 6.99 10.32
C GLY A 383 -2.27 6.96 10.43
N SER A 384 -2.94 7.68 9.54
CA SER A 384 -4.40 7.58 9.44
C SER A 384 -4.80 6.17 9.02
N TRP A 385 -6.00 5.75 9.43
CA TRP A 385 -6.52 4.42 9.11
C TRP A 385 -6.49 4.12 7.60
N ILE A 386 -6.79 5.13 6.76
CA ILE A 386 -6.75 5.00 5.30
C ILE A 386 -5.35 4.69 4.76
N VAL A 387 -4.32 5.32 5.30
CA VAL A 387 -2.93 5.07 4.90
C VAL A 387 -2.52 3.67 5.31
N ARG A 388 -2.82 3.28 6.56
CA ARG A 388 -2.56 1.91 7.05
C ARG A 388 -3.24 0.87 6.16
N GLN A 389 -4.47 1.12 5.74
CA GLN A 389 -5.20 0.23 4.85
C GLN A 389 -4.66 0.22 3.41
N SER A 390 -4.14 1.36 2.92
CA SER A 390 -3.55 1.49 1.56
C SER A 390 -2.24 0.76 1.44
N VAL A 391 -1.39 0.87 2.47
CA VAL A 391 -0.08 0.22 2.53
C VAL A 391 -0.27 -1.27 2.87
N GLY A 392 -1.15 -1.57 3.82
CA GLY A 392 -1.31 -2.91 4.37
C GLY A 392 -0.16 -3.31 5.29
N SER A 393 -0.20 -4.56 5.73
CA SER A 393 0.87 -5.21 6.53
C SER A 393 1.28 -6.56 5.96
N THR A 394 0.69 -6.96 4.83
CA THR A 394 0.96 -8.23 4.18
C THR A 394 2.31 -8.16 3.44
N PRO A 395 3.19 -9.15 3.62
CA PRO A 395 4.41 -9.27 2.83
C PRO A 395 4.11 -9.26 1.32
N CYS A 396 4.90 -8.52 0.56
CA CYS A 396 4.77 -8.43 -0.89
C CYS A 396 6.08 -8.85 -1.56
N LEU A 397 6.01 -9.71 -2.58
CA LEU A 397 7.14 -10.03 -3.46
C LEU A 397 7.40 -8.85 -4.39
N LEU A 398 8.49 -8.12 -4.15
CA LEU A 398 8.77 -6.86 -4.84
C LEU A 398 8.85 -7.04 -6.35
N GLY A 399 9.60 -8.02 -6.83
CA GLY A 399 9.76 -8.29 -8.27
C GLY A 399 8.51 -8.81 -8.97
N LYS A 400 7.44 -9.16 -8.24
CA LYS A 400 6.11 -9.45 -8.81
C LYS A 400 5.19 -8.22 -8.83
N ALA A 401 5.46 -7.22 -7.99
CA ALA A 401 4.59 -6.07 -7.78
C ALA A 401 5.06 -4.80 -8.52
N VAL A 402 6.37 -4.64 -8.68
CA VAL A 402 7.05 -3.50 -9.32
C VAL A 402 8.31 -3.98 -10.04
N ASP A 403 8.71 -3.25 -11.08
CA ASP A 403 9.97 -3.50 -11.77
C ASP A 403 11.15 -3.25 -10.82
N CYS A 404 12.03 -4.24 -10.70
CA CYS A 404 13.25 -4.17 -9.92
C CYS A 404 14.47 -4.34 -10.84
N SER A 405 15.46 -3.47 -10.72
CA SER A 405 16.76 -3.61 -11.39
C SER A 405 17.84 -3.96 -10.37
N TYR A 406 18.68 -4.94 -10.68
CA TYR A 406 19.69 -5.45 -9.77
C TYR A 406 21.11 -5.14 -10.26
N LEU A 407 21.93 -4.59 -9.38
CA LEU A 407 23.29 -4.16 -9.67
C LEU A 407 24.24 -4.85 -8.69
N ARG A 408 24.94 -5.88 -9.19
CA ARG A 408 25.92 -6.64 -8.40
C ARG A 408 27.33 -6.08 -8.64
N GLY A 409 27.90 -5.44 -7.62
CA GLY A 409 29.34 -5.16 -7.53
C GLY A 409 30.09 -6.28 -6.81
N PRO A 410 31.40 -6.18 -6.54
CA PRO A 410 32.13 -7.18 -5.75
C PRO A 410 31.65 -7.26 -4.29
N GLU A 411 31.50 -6.10 -3.62
CA GLU A 411 31.18 -5.99 -2.20
C GLU A 411 29.75 -5.49 -1.92
N TYR A 412 28.91 -5.38 -2.95
CA TYR A 412 27.52 -4.98 -2.77
C TYR A 412 26.56 -5.62 -3.77
N LEU A 413 25.29 -5.68 -3.39
CA LEU A 413 24.14 -5.83 -4.27
C LEU A 413 23.22 -4.63 -4.05
N GLU A 414 22.92 -3.90 -5.12
CA GLU A 414 21.93 -2.83 -5.15
C GLU A 414 20.65 -3.29 -5.85
N VAL A 415 19.52 -2.92 -5.27
CA VAL A 415 18.18 -3.13 -5.84
C VAL A 415 17.53 -1.77 -6.03
N ASP A 416 17.35 -1.38 -7.28
CA ASP A 416 16.56 -0.23 -7.69
C ASP A 416 15.10 -0.67 -7.84
N VAL A 417 14.21 -0.14 -6.99
CA VAL A 417 12.79 -0.48 -6.94
C VAL A 417 11.99 0.65 -7.56
N ASP A 418 11.52 0.48 -8.79
CA ASP A 418 10.77 1.51 -9.52
C ASP A 418 9.28 1.47 -9.16
N ILE A 419 8.86 2.32 -8.21
CA ILE A 419 7.45 2.39 -7.81
C ILE A 419 6.54 2.86 -8.94
N GLY A 420 7.09 3.62 -9.90
CA GLY A 420 6.34 4.13 -11.05
C GLY A 420 5.94 3.07 -12.08
N SER A 421 6.58 1.90 -12.05
CA SER A 421 6.25 0.77 -12.93
C SER A 421 4.86 0.19 -12.67
N SER A 422 4.29 0.41 -11.47
CA SER A 422 3.00 -0.14 -11.06
C SER A 422 2.01 0.97 -10.70
N ALA A 423 0.91 1.04 -11.45
CA ALA A 423 -0.20 1.95 -11.16
C ALA A 423 -0.73 1.79 -9.72
N VAL A 424 -0.82 0.55 -9.24
CA VAL A 424 -1.26 0.24 -7.87
C VAL A 424 -0.27 0.80 -6.85
N ALA A 425 1.02 0.53 -7.02
CA ALA A 425 2.05 1.01 -6.09
C ALA A 425 2.16 2.55 -6.11
N ASN A 426 2.10 3.16 -7.29
CA ASN A 426 2.11 4.60 -7.47
C ASN A 426 0.87 5.29 -6.85
N GLY A 427 -0.31 4.67 -6.99
CA GLY A 427 -1.55 5.14 -6.34
C GLY A 427 -1.46 5.12 -4.82
N VAL A 428 -0.96 4.03 -4.23
CA VAL A 428 -0.68 3.95 -2.78
C VAL A 428 0.33 5.00 -2.36
N LEU A 429 1.43 5.13 -3.11
CA LEU A 429 2.47 6.11 -2.83
C LEU A 429 1.93 7.54 -2.86
N GLY A 430 1.08 7.91 -3.83
CA GLY A 430 0.45 9.23 -3.88
C GLY A 430 -0.36 9.55 -2.62
N LEU A 431 -1.08 8.56 -2.07
CA LEU A 431 -1.79 8.72 -0.80
C LEU A 431 -0.82 8.88 0.39
N VAL A 432 0.25 8.09 0.43
CA VAL A 432 1.26 8.09 1.51
C VAL A 432 2.07 9.39 1.48
N PHE A 433 2.61 9.76 0.32
CA PHE A 433 3.51 10.90 0.13
C PHE A 433 2.84 12.22 0.52
N GLY A 434 1.53 12.36 0.25
CA GLY A 434 0.76 13.53 0.67
C GLY A 434 0.60 13.70 2.19
N VAL A 435 0.90 12.69 3.01
CA VAL A 435 0.88 12.80 4.50
C VAL A 435 2.18 12.34 5.16
N VAL A 436 3.24 12.07 4.40
CA VAL A 436 4.48 11.44 4.87
C VAL A 436 5.10 12.12 6.10
N THR A 437 4.95 13.44 6.21
CA THR A 437 5.43 14.25 7.36
C THR A 437 4.71 13.97 8.69
N THR A 438 3.61 13.21 8.66
CA THR A 438 2.82 12.78 9.83
C THR A 438 2.88 11.28 10.09
N LEU A 439 3.51 10.53 9.17
CA LEU A 439 3.59 9.07 9.23
C LEU A 439 4.83 8.58 9.96
N VAL A 440 4.72 7.38 10.50
CA VAL A 440 5.85 6.49 10.80
C VAL A 440 5.62 5.22 10.00
N VAL A 441 6.61 4.82 9.21
CA VAL A 441 6.55 3.67 8.31
C VAL A 441 7.73 2.76 8.59
N ASP A 442 7.45 1.47 8.77
CA ASP A 442 8.45 0.43 8.88
C ASP A 442 8.52 -0.36 7.57
N MET A 443 9.72 -0.65 7.12
CA MET A 443 9.99 -1.45 5.93
C MET A 443 11.02 -2.51 6.28
N ALA A 444 10.59 -3.78 6.30
CA ALA A 444 11.48 -4.92 6.51
C ALA A 444 11.66 -5.71 5.22
N PHE A 445 12.90 -6.08 4.93
CA PHE A 445 13.26 -6.85 3.75
C PHE A 445 13.67 -8.26 4.13
N LEU A 446 13.28 -9.24 3.33
CA LEU A 446 13.68 -10.63 3.48
C LEU A 446 13.75 -11.34 2.13
N ILE A 447 14.45 -12.47 2.12
CA ILE A 447 14.43 -13.40 0.99
C ILE A 447 13.46 -14.50 1.38
N GLN A 448 12.38 -14.68 0.60
CA GLN A 448 11.41 -15.76 0.78
C GLN A 448 12.14 -17.10 0.89
N ALA A 449 11.67 -18.02 1.72
CA ALA A 449 12.14 -19.41 1.72
C ALA A 449 11.25 -20.28 0.81
N ASN A 450 11.86 -21.14 -0.01
CA ASN A 450 11.15 -22.12 -0.88
C ASN A 450 11.56 -23.56 -0.58
N THR A 451 12.63 -23.76 0.19
CA THR A 451 13.07 -25.09 0.64
C THR A 451 13.06 -25.18 2.16
N TYR A 452 12.99 -26.40 2.69
CA TYR A 452 12.92 -26.64 4.13
C TYR A 452 14.19 -26.19 4.88
N ASP A 453 15.36 -26.24 4.24
CA ASP A 453 16.63 -25.78 4.80
C ASP A 453 16.76 -24.26 4.88
N GLU A 454 15.90 -23.53 4.18
CA GLU A 454 15.82 -22.07 4.21
C GLU A 454 14.89 -21.55 5.30
N LEU A 455 14.16 -22.44 6.00
CA LEU A 455 13.25 -22.09 7.08
C LEU A 455 13.91 -22.26 8.47
N PRO A 456 13.52 -21.45 9.48
CA PRO A 456 12.57 -20.34 9.38
C PRO A 456 13.14 -19.17 8.58
N GLU A 457 12.26 -18.40 7.96
CA GLU A 457 12.64 -17.18 7.24
C GLU A 457 13.33 -16.17 8.19
N GLN A 458 14.28 -15.40 7.67
CA GLN A 458 15.03 -14.38 8.42
C GLN A 458 15.00 -13.05 7.68
N LEU A 459 14.82 -11.96 8.43
CA LEU A 459 14.86 -10.61 7.88
C LEU A 459 16.30 -10.23 7.55
N LEU A 460 16.52 -9.69 6.34
CA LEU A 460 17.78 -9.06 5.96
C LEU A 460 18.05 -7.85 6.86
N GLY A 461 17.06 -6.98 6.99
CA GLY A 461 17.12 -5.77 7.80
C GLY A 461 15.79 -5.02 7.72
N ALA A 462 15.64 -4.00 8.56
CA ALA A 462 14.47 -3.13 8.53
C ALA A 462 14.83 -1.67 8.81
N ALA A 463 14.01 -0.77 8.29
CA ALA A 463 14.10 0.67 8.54
C ALA A 463 12.76 1.19 9.04
N ARG A 464 12.78 1.95 10.13
CA ARG A 464 11.67 2.79 10.59
C ARG A 464 11.94 4.21 10.17
N LEU A 465 11.06 4.80 9.36
CA LEU A 465 11.15 6.17 8.90
C LEU A 465 10.09 7.01 9.60
N SER A 466 10.53 8.06 10.29
CA SER A 466 9.67 8.88 11.13
C SER A 466 9.56 10.29 10.57
N HIS A 467 8.34 10.67 10.16
CA HIS A 467 7.99 12.02 9.76
C HIS A 467 8.93 12.58 8.68
N ILE A 468 9.21 11.79 7.65
CA ILE A 468 10.13 12.19 6.56
C ILE A 468 9.62 13.46 5.89
N GLU A 469 10.54 14.39 5.62
CA GLU A 469 10.23 15.67 5.02
C GLU A 469 10.75 15.70 3.57
N PRO A 470 9.86 15.74 2.56
CA PRO A 470 10.27 15.82 1.15
C PRO A 470 11.20 17.01 0.86
N SER A 471 11.00 18.13 1.56
CA SER A 471 11.86 19.32 1.44
C SER A 471 13.30 19.09 1.90
N ALA A 472 13.54 18.11 2.77
CA ALA A 472 14.88 17.75 3.26
C ALA A 472 15.67 16.89 2.27
N ALA A 473 15.05 16.43 1.17
CA ALA A 473 15.78 15.70 0.13
C ALA A 473 16.85 16.60 -0.51
N VAL A 474 18.03 16.02 -0.69
CA VAL A 474 19.21 16.69 -1.22
C VAL A 474 19.34 16.41 -2.71
N ASN A 475 19.72 17.43 -3.49
CA ASN A 475 20.11 17.22 -4.88
C ASN A 475 21.49 16.56 -4.89
N PRO A 476 21.67 15.37 -5.49
CA PRO A 476 22.97 14.76 -5.58
C PRO A 476 23.88 15.66 -6.44
N GLU A 477 25.06 16.01 -5.95
CA GLU A 477 26.11 16.54 -6.81
C GLU A 477 26.60 15.38 -7.68
N LEU A 478 26.03 15.26 -8.88
CA LEU A 478 26.59 14.43 -9.93
C LEU A 478 27.82 15.18 -10.44
N ASP A 479 29.02 14.72 -10.07
CA ASP A 479 30.26 15.13 -10.76
C ASP A 479 29.97 15.01 -12.27
N ASN A 480 29.96 16.14 -12.98
CA ASN A 480 29.88 16.16 -14.44
C ASN A 480 31.12 15.46 -14.98
N ILE A 481 31.09 14.14 -15.09
CA ILE A 481 32.11 13.37 -15.79
C ILE A 481 31.73 13.48 -17.28
N SER A 482 32.19 14.57 -17.88
CA SER A 482 32.27 14.78 -19.33
C SER A 482 33.22 13.78 -19.99
#